data_AF-A0A5B7HNZ3-F1
#
_entry.id   AF-A0A5B7HNZ3-F1
#
_cell.length_a   1.000
_cell.length_b   1.000
_cell.length_c   1.000
_cell.angle_alpha   90.00
_cell.angle_beta   90.00
_cell.angle_gamma   90.00
#
_symmetry.space_group_name_H-M   'P 1'
#
loop_
_entity.id
_entity.type
_entity.pdbx_description
1 polymer ?
#
loop_
_entity_poly.entity_id
_entity_poly.type
_entity_poly.pdbx_seq_one_letter_code
_entity_poly.pdbx_strand_id
1 'polypeptide(L)'
;MAANTFETVVLPLLTEDPTPVITWLQQKELLRRAVKCEKCHNNMNWTKHSKCVDRVVWKCQKKGCTKYKGTRSIRTGSFFARSRLSLQKWVHIMYLWSERIGETTQVFK
;
A
#
# COMPACT_ATOMS: atom_id res chain seq x y z
N MET A 1 26.83 9.60 -12.08
CA MET A 1 25.64 9.05 -12.76
C MET A 1 24.56 8.95 -11.71
N ALA A 2 23.53 9.80 -11.76
CA ALA A 2 22.40 9.66 -10.85
C ALA A 2 21.78 8.28 -11.11
N ALA A 3 21.69 7.43 -10.08
CA ALA A 3 21.11 6.12 -10.25
C ALA A 3 19.68 6.28 -10.77
N ASN A 4 19.31 5.49 -11.79
CA ASN A 4 17.96 5.53 -12.35
C ASN A 4 16.95 5.27 -11.21
N THR A 5 16.14 6.28 -10.86
CA THR A 5 15.16 6.20 -9.77
C THR A 5 14.18 5.05 -9.97
N PHE A 6 13.86 4.74 -11.23
CA PHE A 6 13.06 3.58 -11.56
C PHE A 6 13.71 2.28 -11.07
N GLU A 7 14.94 2.02 -11.52
CA GLU A 7 15.67 0.78 -11.20
C GLU A 7 15.93 0.62 -9.70
N THR A 8 16.28 1.71 -9.03
CA THR A 8 16.71 1.67 -7.63
C THR A 8 15.58 1.72 -6.62
N VAL A 9 14.46 2.37 -6.95
CA VAL A 9 13.35 2.58 -6.00
C VAL A 9 12.09 1.92 -6.48
N VAL A 10 11.68 2.10 -7.74
CA VAL A 10 10.35 1.68 -8.20
C VAL A 10 10.32 0.19 -8.51
N LEU A 11 11.27 -0.30 -9.31
CA LEU A 11 11.30 -1.69 -9.79
C LEU A 11 11.25 -2.73 -8.64
N PRO A 12 12.01 -2.57 -7.52
CA PRO A 12 11.94 -3.49 -6.38
C PRO A 12 10.58 -3.52 -5.67
N LEU A 13 9.73 -2.51 -5.87
CA LEU A 13 8.40 -2.40 -5.28
C LEU A 13 7.29 -2.98 -6.17
N LEU A 14 7.57 -3.25 -7.45
CA LEU A 14 6.58 -3.76 -8.42
C LEU A 14 6.52 -5.30 -8.47
N THR A 15 6.95 -5.97 -7.41
CA THR A 15 6.98 -7.44 -7.34
C THR A 15 5.60 -8.04 -6.98
N GLU A 16 5.45 -9.35 -7.17
CA GLU A 16 4.22 -10.07 -6.80
C GLU A 16 3.96 -10.11 -5.30
N ASP A 17 5.03 -10.02 -4.49
CA ASP A 17 4.94 -9.88 -3.05
C ASP A 17 4.57 -8.42 -2.73
N PRO A 18 3.42 -8.14 -2.10
CA PRO A 18 3.02 -6.79 -1.73
C PRO A 18 3.82 -6.24 -0.53
N THR A 19 4.58 -7.07 0.18
CA THR A 19 5.28 -6.68 1.41
C THR A 19 6.26 -5.51 1.23
N PRO A 20 7.13 -5.48 0.18
CA PRO A 20 8.06 -4.38 -0.04
C PRO A 20 7.34 -3.05 -0.27
N VAL A 21 6.31 -3.01 -1.13
CA VAL A 21 5.56 -1.78 -1.40
C VAL A 21 4.80 -1.27 -0.18
N ILE A 22 4.19 -2.16 0.60
CA ILE A 22 3.50 -1.78 1.84
C ILE A 22 4.49 -1.18 2.84
N THR A 23 5.65 -1.83 3.02
CA THR A 23 6.68 -1.40 3.97
C THR A 23 7.26 -0.04 3.56
N TRP A 24 7.56 0.14 2.27
CA TRP A 24 8.05 1.40 1.74
C TRP A 24 7.03 2.53 1.94
N LEU A 25 5.75 2.30 1.62
CA LEU A 25 4.70 3.29 1.82
C LEU A 25 4.49 3.64 3.31
N GLN A 26 4.68 2.69 4.21
CA GLN A 26 4.68 2.95 5.65
C GLN A 26 5.89 3.75 6.12
N GLN A 27 7.07 3.50 5.55
CA GLN A 27 8.28 4.28 5.81
C GLN A 27 8.09 5.74 5.40
N LYS A 28 7.40 5.97 4.28
CA LYS A 28 7.00 7.30 3.77
C LYS A 28 5.75 7.88 4.43
N GLU A 29 5.21 7.22 5.46
CA GLU A 29 4.01 7.66 6.22
C GLU A 29 2.72 7.76 5.39
N LEU A 30 2.71 7.18 4.18
CA LEU A 30 1.53 7.09 3.32
C LEU A 30 0.60 5.94 3.71
N LEU A 31 1.09 4.99 4.50
CA LEU A 31 0.30 3.94 5.14
C LEU A 31 0.57 3.90 6.65
N ARG A 32 -0.45 3.52 7.42
CA ARG A 32 -0.29 3.34 8.87
C ARG A 32 0.62 2.15 9.16
N ARG A 33 1.62 2.34 10.03
CA ARG A 33 2.51 1.28 10.54
C ARG A 33 1.84 0.29 11.49
N ALA A 34 0.77 0.72 12.17
CA ALA A 34 0.00 -0.12 13.07
C ALA A 34 -1.49 0.27 13.04
N VAL A 35 -2.35 -0.72 13.23
CA VAL A 35 -3.80 -0.52 13.36
C VAL A 35 -4.29 -1.29 14.57
N LYS A 36 -5.11 -0.64 15.41
CA LYS A 36 -5.79 -1.28 16.54
C LYS A 36 -7.16 -1.80 16.12
N CYS A 37 -7.56 -2.92 16.72
CA CYS A 37 -8.93 -3.42 16.59
C CYS A 37 -9.91 -2.43 17.23
N GLU A 38 -11.02 -2.14 16.58
CA GLU A 38 -12.05 -1.21 17.08
C GLU A 38 -12.79 -1.72 18.34
N LYS A 39 -12.71 -3.02 18.65
CA LYS A 39 -13.41 -3.63 19.79
C LYS A 39 -12.51 -3.95 20.97
N CYS A 40 -11.37 -4.61 20.73
CA CYS A 40 -10.46 -4.97 21.83
C CYS A 40 -9.25 -4.04 21.96
N HIS A 41 -9.10 -3.05 21.07
CA HIS A 41 -8.00 -2.07 21.05
C HIS A 41 -6.58 -2.64 21.00
N ASN A 42 -6.43 -3.96 20.83
CA ASN A 42 -5.16 -4.61 20.61
C ASN A 42 -4.66 -4.35 19.18
N ASN A 43 -3.35 -4.37 19.02
CA ASN A 43 -2.72 -4.28 17.70
C ASN A 43 -3.16 -5.46 16.82
N MET A 44 -3.44 -5.15 15.56
CA MET A 44 -3.74 -6.13 14.53
C MET A 44 -2.46 -6.54 13.80
N ASN A 45 -2.44 -7.75 13.24
CA ASN A 45 -1.28 -8.28 12.53
C ASN A 45 -1.52 -8.22 11.02
N TRP A 46 -0.45 -8.15 10.24
CA TRP A 46 -0.53 -8.44 8.81
C TRP A 46 -0.88 -9.90 8.60
N THR A 47 -1.79 -10.17 7.69
CA THR A 47 -2.18 -11.53 7.33
C THR A 47 -2.46 -11.59 5.84
N LYS A 48 -1.92 -12.62 5.18
CA LYS A 48 -2.20 -12.90 3.77
C LYS A 48 -3.71 -13.11 3.58
N HIS A 49 -4.24 -12.52 2.52
CA HIS A 49 -5.66 -12.55 2.18
C HIS A 49 -5.84 -12.41 0.67
N SER A 50 -5.81 -13.54 -0.03
CA SER A 50 -5.82 -13.63 -1.49
C SER A 50 -7.01 -12.96 -2.18
N LYS A 51 -8.14 -12.82 -1.49
CA LYS A 51 -9.37 -12.22 -2.04
C LYS A 51 -9.32 -10.69 -2.18
N CYS A 52 -8.31 -10.02 -1.62
CA CYS A 52 -8.17 -8.56 -1.76
C CYS A 52 -7.01 -8.21 -2.71
N VAL A 53 -7.11 -7.03 -3.34
CA VAL A 53 -6.17 -6.56 -4.38
C VAL A 53 -4.71 -6.57 -3.90
N ASP A 54 -4.44 -6.14 -2.66
CA ASP A 54 -3.07 -6.11 -2.12
C ASP A 54 -2.65 -7.42 -1.47
N ARG A 55 -3.48 -8.47 -1.52
CA ARG A 55 -3.23 -9.79 -0.95
C ARG A 55 -2.87 -9.82 0.55
N VAL A 56 -2.98 -8.71 1.27
CA VAL A 56 -2.66 -8.54 2.70
C VAL A 56 -3.69 -7.64 3.38
N VAL A 57 -4.06 -8.00 4.61
CA VAL A 57 -4.98 -7.24 5.46
C VAL A 57 -4.45 -7.13 6.89
N TRP A 58 -4.95 -6.14 7.63
CA TRP A 58 -4.86 -6.16 9.09
C TRP A 58 -5.87 -7.14 9.65
N LYS A 59 -5.46 -8.04 10.54
CA LYS A 59 -6.34 -9.03 11.16
C LYS A 59 -6.22 -9.03 12.68
N CYS A 60 -7.36 -9.04 13.37
CA CYS A 60 -7.39 -9.17 14.82
C CYS A 60 -7.09 -10.62 15.23
N GLN A 61 -6.11 -10.80 16.12
CA GLN A 61 -5.68 -12.12 16.60
C GLN A 61 -6.01 -12.38 18.08
N LYS A 62 -6.63 -11.42 18.79
CA LYS A 62 -6.97 -11.59 20.21
C LYS A 62 -8.12 -12.59 20.38
N LYS A 63 -7.80 -13.80 20.84
CA LYS A 63 -8.78 -14.78 21.33
C LYS A 63 -9.56 -14.13 22.49
N GLY A 64 -10.88 -14.04 22.37
CA GLY A 64 -11.78 -13.32 23.29
C GLY A 64 -12.30 -11.97 22.77
N CYS A 65 -11.80 -11.46 21.64
CA CYS A 65 -12.39 -10.30 21.00
C CYS A 65 -13.64 -10.71 20.20
N THR A 66 -14.73 -9.94 20.29
CA THR A 66 -15.95 -10.13 19.48
C THR A 66 -15.71 -9.97 17.97
N LYS A 67 -14.61 -9.30 17.58
CA LYS A 67 -14.12 -9.19 16.21
C LYS A 67 -12.88 -10.06 15.97
N TYR A 68 -12.70 -11.16 16.70
CA TYR A 68 -11.61 -12.11 16.45
C TYR A 68 -11.60 -12.56 14.99
N LYS A 69 -10.42 -12.58 14.37
CA LYS A 69 -10.21 -12.81 12.93
C LYS A 69 -10.86 -11.78 11.99
N GLY A 70 -11.52 -10.74 12.52
CA GLY A 70 -12.02 -9.61 11.75
C GLY A 70 -10.88 -8.88 11.05
N THR A 71 -11.15 -8.41 9.84
CA THR A 71 -10.16 -7.82 8.94
C THR A 71 -10.40 -6.34 8.70
N ARG A 72 -9.33 -5.61 8.37
CA ARG A 72 -9.37 -4.25 7.82
C ARG A 72 -8.40 -4.15 6.67
N SER A 73 -8.71 -3.32 5.68
CA SER A 73 -7.82 -3.06 4.55
C SER A 73 -6.46 -2.56 5.06
N ILE A 74 -5.36 -3.02 4.44
CA ILE A 74 -4.01 -2.49 4.69
C ILE A 74 -3.94 -0.97 4.45
N ARG A 75 -4.83 -0.44 3.60
CA ARG A 75 -4.98 0.98 3.22
C ARG A 75 -5.86 1.80 4.16
N THR A 76 -6.25 1.24 5.29
CA THR A 76 -7.18 1.91 6.20
C THR A 76 -6.61 3.26 6.66
N GLY A 77 -7.35 4.33 6.40
CA GLY A 77 -6.99 5.68 6.81
C GLY A 77 -5.85 6.30 6.01
N SER A 78 -5.65 5.89 4.76
CA SER A 78 -4.72 6.53 3.81
C SER A 78 -5.42 7.04 2.56
N PHE A 79 -4.67 7.81 1.77
CA PHE A 79 -5.08 8.28 0.43
C PHE A 79 -5.53 7.13 -0.49
N PHE A 80 -4.92 5.94 -0.37
CA PHE A 80 -5.22 4.78 -1.21
C PHE A 80 -6.51 4.04 -0.83
N ALA A 81 -7.20 4.46 0.23
CA ALA A 81 -8.43 3.83 0.68
C ALA A 81 -9.50 3.85 -0.42
N ARG A 82 -10.28 2.77 -0.54
CA ARG A 82 -11.36 2.59 -1.52
C ARG A 82 -10.94 2.54 -3.00
N SER A 83 -9.65 2.72 -3.33
CA SER A 83 -9.16 2.52 -4.69
C SER A 83 -9.22 1.04 -5.11
N ARG A 84 -9.51 0.79 -6.39
CA ARG A 84 -9.47 -0.54 -7.01
C ARG A 84 -8.07 -0.92 -7.54
N LEU A 85 -7.14 0.03 -7.62
CA LEU A 85 -5.76 -0.20 -8.06
C LEU A 85 -4.95 -0.83 -6.93
N SER A 86 -3.99 -1.70 -7.22
CA SER A 86 -3.03 -2.20 -6.21
C SER A 86 -2.08 -1.09 -5.75
N LEU A 87 -1.47 -1.27 -4.58
CA LEU A 87 -0.44 -0.34 -4.10
C LEU A 87 0.77 -0.25 -5.05
N GLN A 88 1.17 -1.36 -5.68
CA GLN A 88 2.21 -1.36 -6.71
C GLN A 88 1.83 -0.47 -7.90
N LYS A 89 0.58 -0.58 -8.39
CA LYS A 89 0.09 0.28 -9.48
C LYS A 89 0.06 1.74 -9.08
N TRP A 90 -0.33 2.06 -7.85
CA TRP A 90 -0.26 3.43 -7.35
C TRP A 90 1.15 3.99 -7.37
N VAL A 91 2.14 3.25 -6.86
CA VAL A 91 3.54 3.68 -6.89
C VAL A 91 4.03 3.88 -8.31
N HIS A 92 3.69 2.97 -9.24
CA HIS A 92 4.08 3.12 -10.64
C HIS A 92 3.45 4.35 -11.30
N ILE A 93 2.15 4.60 -11.09
CA ILE A 93 1.47 5.80 -11.61
C ILE A 93 2.09 7.08 -11.04
N MET A 94 2.39 7.11 -9.75
CA MET A 94 3.05 8.26 -9.12
C MET A 94 4.41 8.55 -9.75
N TYR A 95 5.20 7.51 -10.05
CA TYR A 95 6.48 7.65 -10.75
C TYR A 95 6.31 8.17 -12.18
N LEU A 96 5.40 7.57 -12.97
CA LEU A 96 5.16 8.03 -14.34
C LEU A 96 4.73 9.49 -14.38
N TRP A 97 3.84 9.89 -13.45
CA TRP A 97 3.42 11.27 -13.30
C TRP A 97 4.60 12.19 -12.91
N SER A 98 5.43 11.80 -11.95
CA SER A 98 6.55 12.65 -11.51
C SER A 98 7.58 12.89 -12.61
N GLU A 99 7.79 11.92 -13.49
CA GLU A 99 8.73 12.00 -14.62
C GLU A 99 8.09 12.56 -15.91
N ARG A 100 6.80 12.94 -15.87
CA ARG A 100 6.02 13.41 -17.03
C ARG A 100 5.98 12.40 -18.20
N ILE A 101 6.08 11.10 -17.88
CA ILE A 101 6.05 10.05 -18.89
C ILE A 101 4.61 9.88 -19.38
N GLY A 102 4.41 10.07 -20.69
CA GLY A 102 3.09 9.97 -21.32
C GLY A 102 2.30 11.29 -21.34
N GLU A 103 2.85 12.39 -20.83
CA GLU A 103 2.30 13.72 -21.08
C GLU A 103 2.61 14.11 -22.53
N THR A 104 1.57 14.31 -23.36
CA THR A 104 1.76 14.94 -24.67
C THR A 104 1.89 16.44 -24.40
N THR A 105 3.08 16.99 -24.55
CA THR A 105 3.30 18.44 -24.40
C THR A 105 2.44 19.18 -25.43
N GLN A 106 1.24 19.61 -25.06
CA GLN A 106 0.59 20.69 -25.78
C GLN A 106 1.33 21.96 -25.40
N VAL A 107 2.28 22.33 -26.25
CA VAL A 107 2.83 23.68 -26.29
C VAL A 107 1.66 24.57 -26.72
N PHE A 108 0.95 25.14 -25.74
CA PHE A 108 0.09 26.27 -26.02
C PHE A 108 1.01 27.41 -26.49
N LYS A 109 0.95 27.68 -27.80
CA LYS A 109 1.45 28.93 -28.39
C LYS A 109 0.43 30.03 -28.15
#